data_AF-A0A9P1CBI4-F1
#
_entry.id   AF-A0A9P1CBI4-F1
#
_cell.length_a   1.000
_cell.length_b   1.000
_cell.length_c   1.000
_cell.angle_alpha   90.00
_cell.angle_beta   90.00
_cell.angle_gamma   90.00
#
_symmetry.space_group_name_H-M   'P 1'
#
loop_
_entity.id
_entity.type
_entity.pdbx_description
1 polymer ?
#
loop_
_entity_poly.entity_id
_entity_poly.type
_entity_poly.pdbx_seq_one_letter_code
_entity_poly.pdbx_strand_id
1 'polypeptide(L)'
;MPAGHGRGYEVTEVAGHGLGVVALRDFKANEFVFQECSLMTVKTYTLLSGVLVLRREKVETKYDLLSDAEQRQYRSLHPVADGAAAAAASETDAALRQRLGTSSAGAAQAVAALSAQEHLKIWESCGFHYCDSSDVKRNQVLHLMICPAFLSVFTGACYAYRFQGQITKSILAAGVLFFAIMGPICARLFYFGSQGLFLTASRLNHSCLPNCQVQIEAKAPGSPQLSLCTKQQLQKGQELTIDYISELQHLDLSERRKLLEQDYGFNCSCPRCAGAASAASAATEEEEES
;
A
#
# COMPACT_ATOMS: atom_id res chain seq x y z
N MET A 1 14.01 6.25 23.21
CA MET A 1 14.75 7.00 22.17
C MET A 1 16.23 6.70 22.30
N PRO A 2 16.89 5.96 21.39
CA PRO A 2 18.31 6.16 21.20
C PRO A 2 18.50 7.38 20.29
N ALA A 3 19.16 8.39 20.84
CA ALA A 3 19.64 9.57 20.14
C ALA A 3 20.65 9.20 19.03
N GLY A 4 20.75 10.08 18.04
CA GLY A 4 21.46 9.88 16.78
C GLY A 4 22.90 9.37 16.89
N HIS A 5 23.15 8.26 16.19
CA HIS A 5 24.40 8.04 15.47
C HIS A 5 24.09 8.28 13.99
N GLY A 6 25.01 8.97 13.29
CA GLY A 6 24.86 9.55 11.95
C GLY A 6 23.98 8.77 10.98
N ARG A 7 22.69 9.15 10.91
CA ARG A 7 21.81 8.68 9.83
C ARG A 7 22.42 9.20 8.54
N GLY A 8 22.70 8.31 7.59
CA GLY A 8 23.13 8.70 6.25
C GLY A 8 22.02 9.40 5.45
N TYR A 9 20.93 9.78 6.08
CA TYR A 9 19.75 10.40 5.50
C TYR A 9 19.09 11.37 6.49
N GLU A 10 18.26 12.27 5.96
CA GLU A 10 17.37 13.14 6.71
C GLU A 10 15.95 13.11 6.14
N VAL A 11 14.97 13.50 6.96
CA VAL A 11 13.61 13.75 6.48
C VAL A 11 13.47 15.27 6.32
N THR A 12 13.18 15.72 5.11
CA THR A 12 13.08 17.15 4.78
C THR A 12 12.04 17.38 3.69
N GLU A 13 11.66 18.63 3.47
CA GLU A 13 10.79 18.98 2.34
C GLU A 13 11.57 18.89 1.02
N VAL A 14 11.01 18.15 0.08
CA VAL A 14 11.47 18.02 -1.30
C VAL A 14 10.50 18.79 -2.18
N ALA A 15 11.03 19.73 -2.96
CA ALA A 15 10.23 20.62 -3.78
C ALA A 15 9.30 19.84 -4.72
N GLY A 16 7.99 20.09 -4.61
CA GLY A 16 6.96 19.42 -5.41
C GLY A 16 6.59 18.00 -4.98
N HIS A 17 7.34 17.39 -4.03
CA HIS A 17 7.07 16.02 -3.53
C HIS A 17 6.61 16.01 -2.06
N GLY A 18 6.68 17.14 -1.35
CA GLY A 18 6.35 17.21 0.07
C GLY A 18 7.47 16.67 0.95
N LEU A 19 7.15 16.10 2.11
CA LEU A 19 8.18 15.51 2.98
C LEU A 19 8.74 14.24 2.34
N GLY A 20 10.05 14.19 2.19
CA GLY A 20 10.80 13.07 1.62
C GLY A 20 11.98 12.66 2.48
N VAL A 21 12.60 11.53 2.14
CA VAL A 21 13.86 11.07 2.76
C VAL A 21 15.00 11.38 1.80
N VAL A 22 16.00 12.14 2.24
CA VAL A 22 17.12 12.61 1.40
C VAL A 22 18.45 12.08 1.93
N ALA A 23 19.34 11.67 1.04
CA ALA A 23 20.66 11.17 1.38
C ALA A 23 21.57 12.28 1.93
N LEU A 24 22.14 12.10 3.12
CA LEU A 24 23.14 13.01 3.71
C LEU A 24 24.58 12.69 3.31
N ARG A 25 24.78 11.54 2.66
CA ARG A 25 26.07 11.05 2.17
C ARG A 25 25.85 10.23 0.90
N ASP A 26 26.95 9.89 0.24
CA ASP A 26 26.91 8.93 -0.85
C ASP A 26 26.64 7.51 -0.33
N PHE A 27 25.90 6.73 -1.10
CA PHE A 27 25.66 5.31 -0.87
C PHE A 27 26.10 4.51 -2.10
N LYS A 28 26.70 3.36 -1.87
CA LYS A 28 26.97 2.36 -2.92
C LYS A 28 25.68 1.66 -3.32
N ALA A 29 25.71 0.94 -4.45
CA ALA A 29 24.60 0.07 -4.83
C ALA A 29 24.45 -1.10 -3.84
N ASN A 30 23.21 -1.50 -3.54
CA ASN A 30 22.88 -2.57 -2.58
C ASN A 30 23.37 -2.29 -1.16
N GLU A 31 23.56 -1.01 -0.82
CA GLU A 31 23.99 -0.60 0.52
C GLU A 31 22.77 -0.45 1.44
N PHE A 32 22.92 -0.95 2.66
CA PHE A 32 21.92 -0.77 3.72
C PHE A 32 21.84 0.69 4.16
N VAL A 33 20.62 1.23 4.21
CA VAL A 33 20.36 2.62 4.63
C VAL A 33 19.88 2.66 6.08
N PHE A 34 18.76 1.99 6.37
CA PHE A 34 18.21 1.92 7.72
C PHE A 34 17.30 0.71 7.91
N GLN A 35 17.02 0.43 9.18
CA GLN A 35 16.03 -0.54 9.61
C GLN A 35 15.11 0.09 10.64
N GLU A 36 13.82 -0.22 10.56
CA GLU A 36 12.76 0.37 11.35
C GLU A 36 11.79 -0.72 11.83
N CYS A 37 11.41 -0.67 13.12
CA CYS A 37 10.32 -1.50 13.64
C CYS A 37 8.98 -0.81 13.37
N SER A 38 7.93 -1.58 13.13
CA SER A 38 6.59 -1.00 12.98
C SER A 38 6.14 -0.31 14.26
N LEU A 39 5.57 0.89 14.12
CA LEU A 39 4.88 1.60 15.20
C LEU A 39 3.64 0.84 15.67
N MET A 40 2.87 0.30 14.72
CA MET A 40 1.73 -0.55 14.99
C MET A 40 1.50 -1.52 13.83
N THR A 41 0.80 -2.61 14.12
CA THR A 41 0.43 -3.63 13.15
C THR A 41 -1.07 -3.91 13.22
N VAL A 42 -1.67 -4.11 12.05
CA VAL A 42 -3.08 -4.44 11.91
C VAL A 42 -3.19 -5.65 10.99
N LYS A 43 -3.85 -6.71 11.47
CA LYS A 43 -4.12 -7.89 10.64
C LYS A 43 -5.10 -7.53 9.53
N THR A 44 -4.77 -7.91 8.31
CA THR A 44 -5.57 -7.64 7.12
C THR A 44 -5.99 -8.96 6.48
N TYR A 45 -7.29 -9.16 6.40
CA TYR A 45 -7.90 -10.34 5.80
C TYR A 45 -8.49 -9.94 4.45
N THR A 46 -7.89 -10.38 3.35
CA THR A 46 -8.44 -10.15 2.01
C THR A 46 -9.20 -11.40 1.59
N LEU A 47 -10.53 -11.35 1.66
CA LEU A 47 -11.39 -12.34 0.99
C LEU A 47 -12.17 -11.62 -0.12
N LEU A 48 -11.96 -12.08 -1.35
CA LEU A 48 -12.65 -11.76 -2.61
C LEU A 48 -13.15 -10.32 -2.79
N SER A 49 -12.50 -9.62 -3.73
CA SER A 49 -13.00 -8.49 -4.52
C SER A 49 -14.42 -7.99 -4.15
N GLY A 50 -14.46 -6.98 -3.29
CA GLY A 50 -15.59 -6.06 -3.16
C GLY A 50 -16.70 -6.42 -2.17
N VAL A 51 -16.92 -7.67 -1.75
CA VAL A 51 -18.08 -7.99 -0.88
C VAL A 51 -17.80 -9.14 0.09
N LEU A 52 -16.92 -8.93 1.07
CA LEU A 52 -17.11 -9.24 2.49
C LEU A 52 -15.84 -8.81 3.25
N VAL A 53 -15.83 -7.58 3.79
CA VAL A 53 -14.75 -7.17 4.70
C VAL A 53 -14.97 -7.88 6.03
N LEU A 54 -14.29 -9.01 6.25
CA LEU A 54 -14.13 -9.56 7.59
C LEU A 54 -13.28 -8.56 8.38
N ARG A 55 -14.00 -7.70 9.11
CA ARG A 55 -13.58 -6.81 10.20
C ARG A 55 -12.06 -6.73 10.37
N ARG A 56 -11.44 -5.79 9.65
CA ARG A 56 -10.09 -5.29 10.00
C ARG A 56 -10.07 -5.03 11.51
N GLU A 57 -9.01 -5.42 12.21
CA GLU A 57 -8.81 -4.84 13.54
C GLU A 57 -8.87 -3.32 13.38
N LYS A 58 -9.75 -2.66 14.13
CA LYS A 58 -9.98 -1.22 14.01
C LYS A 58 -8.64 -0.50 14.24
N VAL A 59 -8.21 0.28 13.26
CA VAL A 59 -6.96 1.07 13.35
C VAL A 59 -7.01 1.94 14.60
N GLU A 60 -8.20 2.47 14.92
CA GLU A 60 -8.45 3.27 16.11
C GLU A 60 -8.14 2.49 17.40
N THR A 61 -8.54 1.21 17.47
CA THR A 61 -8.26 0.37 18.64
C THR A 61 -6.76 0.12 18.82
N LYS A 62 -5.99 -0.03 17.75
CA LYS A 62 -4.51 -0.14 17.86
C LYS A 62 -3.87 1.19 18.20
N TYR A 63 -4.42 2.27 17.66
CA TYR A 63 -3.98 3.63 17.96
C TYR A 63 -4.17 3.98 19.44
N ASP A 64 -5.30 3.63 20.04
CA ASP A 64 -5.58 3.87 21.46
C ASP A 64 -4.64 3.13 22.42
N LEU A 65 -3.98 2.06 21.94
CA LEU A 65 -2.97 1.31 22.70
C LEU A 65 -1.57 1.94 22.64
N LEU A 66 -1.35 2.91 21.76
CA LEU A 66 -0.07 3.61 21.64
C LEU A 66 0.14 4.58 22.81
N SER A 67 1.40 4.75 23.23
CA SER A 67 1.78 5.81 24.15
C SER A 67 1.57 7.20 23.53
N ASP A 68 1.45 8.24 24.35
CA ASP A 68 1.29 9.63 23.88
C ASP A 68 2.39 10.06 22.90
N ALA A 69 3.61 9.56 23.09
CA ALA A 69 4.72 9.85 22.19
C ALA A 69 4.53 9.20 20.81
N GLU A 70 4.11 7.94 20.78
CA GLU A 70 3.83 7.18 19.57
C GLU A 70 2.58 7.73 18.85
N GLN A 71 1.56 8.13 19.59
CA GLN A 71 0.38 8.80 19.03
C GLN A 71 0.74 10.12 18.33
N ARG A 72 1.65 10.91 18.90
CA ARG A 72 2.17 12.12 18.23
C ARG A 72 2.92 11.78 16.95
N GLN A 73 3.73 10.72 16.97
CA GLN A 73 4.44 10.27 15.77
C GLN A 73 3.47 9.76 14.69
N TYR A 74 2.45 8.98 15.06
CA TYR A 74 1.39 8.55 14.16
C TYR A 74 0.66 9.74 13.52
N ARG A 75 0.27 10.74 14.34
CA ARG A 75 -0.37 11.97 13.86
C ARG A 75 0.51 12.76 12.89
N SER A 76 1.84 12.65 13.01
CA SER A 76 2.78 13.30 12.07
C SER A 76 2.77 12.73 10.65
N LEU A 77 2.13 11.57 10.45
CA LEU A 77 1.90 10.98 9.13
C LEU A 77 0.60 11.47 8.49
N HIS A 78 -0.34 12.00 9.30
CA HIS A 78 -1.50 12.67 8.75
C HIS A 78 -1.02 13.94 8.06
N PRO A 79 -1.45 14.25 6.83
CA PRO A 79 -1.22 15.56 6.29
C PRO A 79 -1.91 16.57 7.22
N VAL A 80 -1.14 17.41 7.91
CA VAL A 80 -1.66 18.75 8.20
C VAL A 80 -1.91 19.31 6.82
N ALA A 81 -3.18 19.52 6.48
CA ALA A 81 -3.58 20.05 5.19
C ALA A 81 -3.09 21.51 5.08
N ASP A 82 -1.79 21.70 4.88
CA ASP A 82 -1.18 22.99 4.61
C ASP A 82 -0.55 22.93 3.22
N GLY A 83 -1.22 23.60 2.28
CA GLY A 83 -0.61 24.17 1.08
C GLY A 83 -0.44 23.26 -0.13
N ALA A 84 -1.53 22.99 -0.86
CA ALA A 84 -1.63 22.97 -2.35
C ALA A 84 -2.68 21.97 -2.88
N ALA A 85 -2.94 20.86 -2.18
CA ALA A 85 -3.86 19.83 -2.68
C ALA A 85 -5.36 20.08 -2.37
N ALA A 86 -5.68 21.07 -1.50
CA ALA A 86 -7.07 21.43 -1.19
C ALA A 86 -7.78 22.20 -2.33
N ALA A 87 -7.05 22.63 -3.37
CA ALA A 87 -7.64 23.33 -4.52
C ALA A 87 -8.31 22.39 -5.54
N ALA A 88 -8.05 21.08 -5.47
CA ALA A 88 -8.59 20.09 -6.41
C ALA A 88 -9.70 19.21 -5.83
N ALA A 89 -10.02 19.35 -4.54
CA ALA A 89 -11.19 18.71 -3.94
C ALA A 89 -12.46 19.46 -4.41
N SER A 90 -12.92 19.07 -5.60
CA SER A 90 -14.27 19.15 -6.16
C SER A 90 -15.28 20.02 -5.40
N GLU A 91 -15.89 20.96 -6.11
CA GLU A 91 -17.01 21.87 -5.75
C GLU A 91 -18.16 21.22 -4.94
N THR A 92 -18.21 19.90 -4.84
CA THR A 92 -19.13 19.13 -4.00
C THR A 92 -18.92 19.33 -2.49
N ASP A 93 -17.69 19.60 -2.03
CA ASP A 93 -17.37 19.69 -0.60
C ASP A 93 -17.63 21.09 0.01
N ALA A 94 -17.72 22.11 -0.85
CA ALA A 94 -18.10 23.48 -0.45
C ALA A 94 -19.58 23.58 -0.04
N ALA A 95 -20.45 22.78 -0.66
CA ALA A 95 -21.88 22.76 -0.37
C ALA A 95 -22.21 22.16 1.00
N LEU A 96 -21.34 21.30 1.55
CA LEU A 96 -21.54 20.69 2.87
C LEU A 96 -21.17 21.65 4.01
N ARG A 97 -20.15 22.49 3.82
CA ARG A 97 -19.70 23.46 4.83
C ARG A 97 -20.69 24.61 5.06
N GLN A 98 -21.48 24.99 4.06
CA GLN A 98 -22.50 26.04 4.20
C GLN A 98 -23.73 25.64 5.04
N ARG A 99 -23.89 24.35 5.40
CA ARG A 99 -25.02 23.88 6.23
C ARG A 99 -24.75 23.85 7.74
N LEU A 100 -23.52 24.07 8.19
CA LEU A 100 -23.14 24.06 9.60
C LEU A 100 -22.53 25.41 9.98
N GLY A 101 -23.38 26.43 10.08
CA GLY A 101 -22.99 27.71 10.65
C GLY A 101 -22.77 27.58 12.15
N THR A 102 -21.60 28.00 12.66
CA THR A 102 -21.48 28.95 13.78
C THR A 102 -20.01 29.38 13.98
N SER A 103 -19.89 30.56 14.59
CA SER A 103 -18.80 31.52 14.64
C SER A 103 -17.60 31.21 15.54
N SER A 104 -16.44 31.70 15.09
CA SER A 104 -15.33 32.40 15.78
C SER A 104 -14.97 32.13 17.26
N ALA A 105 -13.64 32.06 17.43
CA ALA A 105 -12.81 32.62 18.52
C ALA A 105 -12.29 31.65 19.61
N GLY A 106 -11.00 31.33 19.47
CA GLY A 106 -9.98 31.40 20.52
C GLY A 106 -10.17 30.62 21.82
N ALA A 107 -9.66 29.39 21.86
CA ALA A 107 -9.16 28.74 23.08
C ALA A 107 -8.22 27.59 22.69
N ALA A 108 -7.16 27.39 23.48
CA ALA A 108 -6.10 26.39 23.33
C ALA A 108 -6.59 25.09 22.64
N GLN A 109 -6.00 24.76 21.48
CA GLN A 109 -6.31 23.53 20.76
C GLN A 109 -5.90 22.33 21.64
N ALA A 110 -6.87 21.81 22.40
CA ALA A 110 -6.94 20.39 22.67
C ALA A 110 -6.70 19.71 21.32
N VAL A 111 -5.62 18.92 21.20
CA VAL A 111 -5.30 18.24 19.95
C VAL A 111 -6.48 17.33 19.66
N ALA A 112 -7.32 17.74 18.71
CA ALA A 112 -8.57 17.05 18.41
C ALA A 112 -8.26 15.58 18.12
N ALA A 113 -9.05 14.68 18.71
CA ALA A 113 -8.95 13.27 18.40
C ALA A 113 -9.19 13.08 16.90
N LEU A 114 -8.36 12.26 16.26
CA LEU A 114 -8.54 11.90 14.86
C LEU A 114 -9.87 11.15 14.70
N SER A 115 -10.60 11.46 13.65
CA SER A 115 -11.77 10.72 13.22
C SER A 115 -11.38 9.36 12.62
N ALA A 116 -12.34 8.44 12.58
CA ALA A 116 -12.16 7.13 11.94
C ALA A 116 -11.72 7.24 10.47
N GLN A 117 -12.20 8.26 9.74
CA GLN A 117 -11.84 8.50 8.34
C GLN A 117 -10.38 8.95 8.21
N GLU A 118 -9.89 9.80 9.11
CA GLU A 118 -8.49 10.24 9.12
C GLU A 118 -7.55 9.09 9.46
N HIS A 119 -7.92 8.24 10.42
CA HIS A 119 -7.19 7.00 10.70
C HIS A 119 -7.11 6.09 9.49
N LEU A 120 -8.23 5.91 8.77
CA LEU A 120 -8.28 5.09 7.57
C LEU A 120 -7.38 5.65 6.48
N LYS A 121 -7.42 6.97 6.24
CA LYS A 121 -6.60 7.64 5.22
C LYS A 121 -5.10 7.46 5.48
N ILE A 122 -4.64 7.71 6.72
CA ILE A 122 -3.23 7.46 7.10
C ILE A 122 -2.87 6.00 6.83
N TRP A 123 -3.77 5.11 7.20
CA TRP A 123 -3.50 3.68 7.11
C TRP A 123 -3.42 3.19 5.66
N GLU A 124 -4.28 3.68 4.77
CA GLU A 124 -4.27 3.35 3.35
C GLU A 124 -3.04 3.94 2.64
N SER A 125 -2.60 5.15 3.00
CA SER A 125 -1.45 5.80 2.37
C SER A 125 -0.09 5.33 2.89
N CYS A 126 -0.01 4.91 4.15
CA CYS A 126 1.26 4.64 4.85
C CYS A 126 1.43 3.17 5.28
N GLY A 127 0.40 2.33 5.11
CA GLY A 127 0.42 0.94 5.51
C GLY A 127 1.27 0.06 4.59
N PHE A 128 2.28 -0.62 5.15
CA PHE A 128 3.10 -1.57 4.41
C PHE A 128 2.60 -2.99 4.61
N HIS A 129 2.24 -3.66 3.51
CA HIS A 129 1.82 -5.06 3.53
C HIS A 129 2.98 -6.01 3.79
N TYR A 130 2.74 -7.03 4.63
CA TYR A 130 3.68 -8.12 4.88
C TYR A 130 2.93 -9.40 5.29
N CYS A 131 3.64 -10.53 5.26
CA CYS A 131 3.18 -11.79 5.85
C CYS A 131 4.18 -12.24 6.93
N ASP A 132 3.67 -12.53 8.12
CA ASP A 132 4.48 -13.21 9.13
C ASP A 132 4.46 -14.74 8.97
N SER A 133 5.27 -15.45 9.76
CA SER A 133 5.33 -16.91 9.72
C SER A 133 3.99 -17.61 10.02
N SER A 134 3.05 -16.93 10.70
CA SER A 134 1.70 -17.42 10.95
C SER A 134 0.77 -17.20 9.76
N ASP A 135 0.88 -16.06 9.08
CA ASP A 135 0.15 -15.73 7.86
C ASP A 135 0.55 -16.71 6.74
N VAL A 136 1.85 -16.96 6.56
CA VAL A 136 2.36 -17.92 5.56
C VAL A 136 1.76 -19.31 5.77
N LYS A 137 1.77 -19.83 7.01
CA LYS A 137 1.17 -21.13 7.32
C LYS A 137 -0.34 -21.15 7.06
N ARG A 138 -1.05 -20.07 7.43
CA ARG A 138 -2.49 -19.94 7.17
C ARG A 138 -2.79 -19.91 5.67
N ASN A 139 -2.03 -19.15 4.89
CA ASN A 139 -2.14 -19.11 3.43
C ASN A 139 -1.84 -20.48 2.81
N GLN A 140 -0.84 -21.21 3.30
CA GLN A 140 -0.56 -22.58 2.85
C GLN A 140 -1.76 -23.50 3.10
N VAL A 141 -2.33 -23.50 4.31
CA VAL A 141 -3.53 -24.32 4.61
C VAL A 141 -4.73 -23.88 3.77
N LEU A 142 -4.95 -22.58 3.63
CA LEU A 142 -6.04 -22.01 2.85
C LEU A 142 -5.95 -22.45 1.39
N HIS A 143 -4.80 -22.27 0.75
CA HIS A 143 -4.61 -22.54 -0.68
C HIS A 143 -4.43 -24.02 -1.02
N LEU A 144 -3.84 -24.82 -0.12
CA LEU A 144 -3.60 -26.25 -0.39
C LEU A 144 -4.77 -27.14 0.04
N MET A 145 -5.56 -26.72 1.04
CA MET A 145 -6.61 -27.56 1.62
C MET A 145 -8.02 -26.95 1.47
N ILE A 146 -8.22 -25.73 1.97
CA ILE A 146 -9.58 -25.18 2.15
C ILE A 146 -10.20 -24.72 0.84
N CYS A 147 -9.51 -23.83 0.10
CA CYS A 147 -9.96 -23.36 -1.20
C CYS A 147 -10.15 -24.54 -2.17
N PRO A 148 -9.22 -25.53 -2.19
CA PRO A 148 -9.42 -26.73 -2.98
C PRO A 148 -10.67 -27.54 -2.66
N ALA A 149 -10.87 -27.84 -1.38
CA ALA A 149 -12.02 -28.61 -0.95
C ALA A 149 -13.34 -27.90 -1.24
N PHE A 150 -13.46 -26.61 -0.90
CA PHE A 150 -14.72 -25.88 -1.02
C PHE A 150 -15.18 -25.77 -2.47
N LEU A 151 -14.27 -25.42 -3.36
CA LEU A 151 -14.63 -25.22 -4.75
C LEU A 151 -14.75 -26.57 -5.51
N SER A 152 -14.11 -27.64 -5.04
CA SER A 152 -14.36 -29.02 -5.52
C SER A 152 -15.78 -29.47 -5.18
N VAL A 153 -16.24 -29.21 -3.95
CA VAL A 153 -17.63 -29.47 -3.54
C VAL A 153 -18.60 -28.64 -4.38
N PHE A 154 -18.34 -27.35 -4.58
CA PHE A 154 -19.19 -26.48 -5.37
C PHE A 154 -19.27 -26.92 -6.84
N THR A 155 -18.13 -27.17 -7.49
CA THR A 155 -18.06 -27.61 -8.89
C THR A 155 -18.69 -28.99 -9.05
N GLY A 156 -18.40 -29.93 -8.14
CA GLY A 156 -18.99 -31.25 -8.10
C GLY A 156 -20.51 -31.21 -7.94
N ALA A 157 -21.04 -30.34 -7.08
CA ALA A 157 -22.47 -30.13 -6.91
C ALA A 157 -23.14 -29.54 -8.17
N CYS A 158 -22.55 -28.50 -8.77
CA CYS A 158 -23.03 -27.90 -10.03
C CYS A 158 -23.05 -28.92 -11.18
N TYR A 159 -22.01 -29.75 -11.29
CA TYR A 159 -21.91 -30.77 -12.33
C TYR A 159 -22.88 -31.94 -12.07
N ALA A 160 -23.01 -32.39 -10.82
CA ALA A 160 -23.99 -33.42 -10.45
C ALA A 160 -25.43 -32.97 -10.73
N TYR A 161 -25.75 -31.70 -10.46
CA TYR A 161 -27.03 -31.07 -10.82
C TYR A 161 -27.25 -31.05 -12.34
N ARG A 162 -26.22 -30.66 -13.10
CA ARG A 162 -26.31 -30.52 -14.57
C ARG A 162 -26.36 -31.84 -15.33
N PHE A 163 -25.79 -32.92 -14.79
CA PHE A 163 -25.66 -34.24 -15.43
C PHE A 163 -26.51 -35.35 -14.81
N GLN A 164 -27.52 -34.99 -14.00
CA GLN A 164 -28.55 -35.91 -13.49
C GLN A 164 -27.99 -37.25 -12.96
N GLY A 165 -26.92 -37.22 -12.16
CA GLY A 165 -26.49 -38.38 -11.37
C GLY A 165 -25.43 -39.32 -11.96
N GLN A 166 -24.78 -39.01 -13.09
CA GLN A 166 -23.57 -39.76 -13.52
C GLN A 166 -22.32 -39.31 -12.74
N ILE A 167 -22.22 -39.77 -11.49
CA ILE A 167 -21.27 -39.27 -10.47
C ILE A 167 -19.78 -39.50 -10.86
N THR A 168 -19.43 -40.66 -11.43
CA THR A 168 -18.02 -41.06 -11.64
C THR A 168 -17.28 -40.24 -12.71
N LYS A 169 -17.92 -39.94 -13.84
CA LYS A 169 -17.32 -39.10 -14.90
C LYS A 169 -17.25 -37.62 -14.47
N SER A 170 -18.19 -37.19 -13.63
CA SER A 170 -18.27 -35.84 -13.09
C SER A 170 -17.14 -35.54 -12.10
N ILE A 171 -16.78 -36.49 -11.23
CA ILE A 171 -15.71 -36.32 -10.23
C ILE A 171 -14.33 -36.18 -10.89
N LEU A 172 -14.02 -37.01 -11.90
CA LEU A 172 -12.71 -37.00 -12.55
C LEU A 172 -12.48 -35.72 -13.37
N ALA A 173 -13.50 -35.25 -14.10
CA ALA A 173 -13.42 -34.01 -14.87
C ALA A 173 -13.34 -32.77 -13.97
N ALA A 174 -14.09 -32.75 -12.86
CA ALA A 174 -14.01 -31.69 -11.86
C ALA A 174 -12.62 -31.63 -11.22
N GLY A 175 -12.00 -32.76 -10.87
CA GLY A 175 -10.67 -32.80 -10.25
C GLY A 175 -9.56 -32.19 -11.10
N VAL A 176 -9.54 -32.43 -12.41
CA VAL A 176 -8.48 -31.92 -13.31
C VAL A 176 -8.60 -30.42 -13.57
N LEU A 177 -9.83 -29.91 -13.80
CA LEU A 177 -10.07 -28.47 -14.03
C LEU A 177 -9.78 -27.64 -12.76
N PHE A 178 -10.00 -28.25 -11.61
CA PHE A 178 -9.84 -27.66 -10.30
C PHE A 178 -8.39 -27.26 -9.97
N PHE A 179 -7.46 -28.22 -10.04
CA PHE A 179 -6.07 -27.97 -9.65
C PHE A 179 -5.32 -27.10 -10.66
N ALA A 180 -5.64 -27.21 -11.96
CA ALA A 180 -4.93 -26.50 -13.01
C ALA A 180 -5.29 -25.01 -13.11
N ILE A 181 -6.55 -24.65 -12.84
CA ILE A 181 -7.05 -23.28 -13.10
C ILE A 181 -7.38 -22.56 -11.80
N MET A 182 -8.00 -23.24 -10.83
CA MET A 182 -8.53 -22.57 -9.64
C MET A 182 -7.51 -22.43 -8.52
N GLY A 183 -6.43 -23.21 -8.49
CA GLY A 183 -5.34 -23.02 -7.53
C GLY A 183 -4.75 -21.60 -7.58
N PRO A 184 -4.27 -21.14 -8.75
CA PRO A 184 -3.73 -19.78 -8.91
C PRO A 184 -4.77 -18.66 -8.71
N ILE A 185 -6.03 -18.91 -9.06
CA ILE A 185 -7.12 -17.95 -8.87
C ILE A 185 -7.43 -17.83 -7.37
N CYS A 186 -7.57 -18.95 -6.65
CA CYS A 186 -7.75 -18.96 -5.19
C CYS A 186 -6.58 -18.29 -4.46
N ALA A 187 -5.34 -18.45 -4.95
CA ALA A 187 -4.15 -17.74 -4.46
C ALA A 187 -4.30 -16.21 -4.45
N ARG A 188 -4.95 -15.66 -5.47
CA ARG A 188 -5.19 -14.22 -5.60
C ARG A 188 -6.44 -13.73 -4.88
N LEU A 189 -7.39 -14.64 -4.65
CA LEU A 189 -8.73 -14.31 -4.15
C LEU A 189 -8.87 -14.40 -2.63
N PHE A 190 -8.04 -15.22 -1.97
CA PHE A 190 -8.12 -15.47 -0.54
C PHE A 190 -6.74 -15.29 0.07
N TYR A 191 -6.49 -14.25 0.86
CA TYR A 191 -5.15 -13.97 1.37
C TYR A 191 -5.19 -13.48 2.81
N PHE A 192 -4.44 -14.14 3.67
CA PHE A 192 -4.10 -13.67 5.00
C PHE A 192 -2.82 -12.85 4.94
N GLY A 193 -2.87 -11.61 5.42
CA GLY A 193 -1.68 -10.79 5.57
C GLY A 193 -1.81 -9.85 6.75
N SER A 194 -0.79 -9.04 6.92
CA SER A 194 -0.74 -7.99 7.93
C SER A 194 -0.25 -6.71 7.28
N GLN A 195 -0.63 -5.57 7.84
CA GLN A 195 -0.05 -4.29 7.49
C GLN A 195 0.66 -3.71 8.70
N GLY A 196 1.83 -3.13 8.47
CA GLY A 196 2.64 -2.45 9.48
C GLY A 196 2.84 -1.00 9.10
N LEU A 197 2.81 -0.12 10.09
CA LEU A 197 3.08 1.30 9.90
C LEU A 197 4.51 1.62 10.34
N PHE A 198 5.32 2.17 9.45
CA PHE A 198 6.73 2.47 9.66
C PHE A 198 6.98 3.96 9.44
N LEU A 199 7.31 4.72 10.48
CA LEU A 199 7.28 6.18 10.46
C LEU A 199 8.19 6.81 9.41
N THR A 200 9.41 6.30 9.29
CA THR A 200 10.41 6.80 8.35
C THR A 200 10.12 6.27 6.95
N ALA A 201 9.80 4.98 6.82
CA ALA A 201 9.49 4.39 5.52
C ALA A 201 8.23 5.00 4.87
N SER A 202 7.24 5.42 5.67
CA SER A 202 6.03 6.11 5.19
C SER A 202 6.30 7.50 4.60
N ARG A 203 7.53 8.01 4.72
CA ARG A 203 7.97 9.30 4.17
C ARG A 203 8.84 9.13 2.91
N LEU A 204 9.05 7.90 2.45
CA LEU A 204 9.77 7.62 1.20
C LEU A 204 8.82 7.87 0.04
N ASN A 205 9.15 8.83 -0.83
CA ASN A 205 8.30 9.16 -1.97
C ASN A 205 8.34 8.10 -3.08
N HIS A 206 7.34 8.17 -3.95
CA HIS A 206 7.18 7.27 -5.07
C HIS A 206 8.12 7.58 -6.25
N SER A 207 8.67 6.54 -6.87
CA SER A 207 9.16 6.59 -8.25
C SER A 207 8.85 5.27 -8.96
N CYS A 208 8.32 5.32 -10.20
CA CYS A 208 8.12 4.11 -11.02
C CYS A 208 9.45 3.48 -11.46
N LEU A 209 10.58 4.17 -11.23
CA LEU A 209 11.95 3.66 -11.35
C LEU A 209 12.67 3.98 -10.04
N PRO A 210 12.40 3.22 -8.95
CA PRO A 210 12.88 3.55 -7.63
C PRO A 210 14.37 3.31 -7.50
N ASN A 211 15.02 4.11 -6.66
CA ASN A 211 16.44 3.97 -6.35
C ASN A 211 16.71 3.19 -5.05
N CYS A 212 15.67 2.89 -4.27
CA CYS A 212 15.71 2.04 -3.10
C CYS A 212 14.75 0.86 -3.23
N GLN A 213 15.00 -0.17 -2.42
CA GLN A 213 14.13 -1.31 -2.23
C GLN A 213 13.85 -1.50 -0.75
N VAL A 214 12.61 -1.87 -0.46
CA VAL A 214 12.11 -2.16 0.88
C VAL A 214 12.01 -3.67 1.04
N GLN A 215 12.48 -4.16 2.18
CA GLN A 215 12.29 -5.55 2.58
C GLN A 215 11.70 -5.57 3.99
N ILE A 216 10.64 -6.36 4.19
CA ILE A 216 10.01 -6.52 5.50
C ILE A 216 10.29 -7.93 6.01
N GLU A 217 11.03 -8.01 7.10
CA GLU A 217 11.27 -9.26 7.83
C GLU A 217 10.26 -9.41 8.97
N ALA A 218 9.39 -10.40 8.87
CA ALA A 218 8.37 -10.72 9.88
C ALA A 218 8.49 -12.18 10.36
N LYS A 219 9.67 -12.54 10.89
CA LYS A 219 9.94 -13.90 11.39
C LYS A 219 9.05 -14.26 12.59
N ALA A 220 8.82 -13.28 13.48
CA ALA A 220 7.95 -13.41 14.64
C ALA A 220 6.59 -12.70 14.43
N PRO A 221 5.48 -13.23 14.99
CA PRO A 221 4.17 -12.62 14.87
C PRO A 221 4.11 -11.21 15.47
N GLY A 222 3.51 -10.27 14.74
CA GLY A 222 3.19 -8.93 15.23
C GLY A 222 4.36 -7.95 15.39
N SER A 223 5.60 -8.34 15.07
CA SER A 223 6.79 -7.49 15.19
C SER A 223 7.61 -7.43 13.89
N PRO A 224 7.04 -6.94 12.78
CA PRO A 224 7.76 -6.81 11.51
C PRO A 224 8.84 -5.72 11.61
N GLN A 225 9.94 -5.95 10.91
CA GLN A 225 11.04 -4.99 10.75
C GLN A 225 11.23 -4.70 9.28
N LEU A 226 11.22 -3.41 8.93
CA LEU A 226 11.44 -2.93 7.58
C LEU A 226 12.88 -2.49 7.43
N SER A 227 13.55 -3.00 6.40
CA SER A 227 14.90 -2.59 6.00
C SER A 227 14.85 -1.92 4.64
N LEU A 228 15.55 -0.79 4.51
CA LEU A 228 15.73 -0.07 3.25
C LEU A 228 17.16 -0.24 2.75
N CYS A 229 17.31 -0.68 1.51
CA CYS A 229 18.59 -0.76 0.82
C CYS A 229 18.54 0.03 -0.49
N THR A 230 19.67 0.60 -0.91
CA THR A 230 19.79 1.22 -2.23
C THR A 230 19.83 0.15 -3.33
N LYS A 231 19.29 0.45 -4.51
CA LYS A 231 19.39 -0.42 -5.70
C LYS A 231 20.55 -0.02 -6.61
N GLN A 232 21.00 1.22 -6.45
CA GLN A 232 22.04 1.83 -7.26
C GLN A 232 22.88 2.79 -6.40
N GLN A 233 23.96 3.31 -6.96
CA GLN A 233 24.73 4.35 -6.29
C GLN A 233 23.86 5.61 -6.12
N LEU A 234 23.88 6.19 -4.93
CA LEU A 234 23.22 7.46 -4.63
C LEU A 234 24.25 8.49 -4.21
N GLN A 235 24.05 9.73 -4.65
CA GLN A 235 24.84 10.87 -4.21
C GLN A 235 24.16 11.56 -3.03
N LYS A 236 24.96 12.21 -2.18
CA LYS A 236 24.45 13.16 -1.19
C LYS A 236 23.49 14.16 -1.85
N GLY A 237 22.35 14.41 -1.21
CA GLY A 237 21.29 15.30 -1.66
C GLY A 237 20.24 14.64 -2.55
N GLN A 238 20.45 13.40 -3.01
CA GLN A 238 19.43 12.67 -3.75
C GLN A 238 18.33 12.15 -2.82
N GLU A 239 17.09 12.25 -3.28
CA GLU A 239 15.93 11.69 -2.61
C GLU A 239 15.90 10.16 -2.73
N LEU A 240 15.60 9.47 -1.63
CA LEU A 240 15.39 8.03 -1.58
C LEU A 240 13.93 7.74 -1.92
N THR A 241 13.71 6.91 -2.95
CA THR A 241 12.39 6.62 -3.51
C THR A 241 12.11 5.13 -3.59
N ILE A 242 10.85 4.77 -3.42
CA ILE A 242 10.34 3.40 -3.50
C ILE A 242 9.20 3.31 -4.53
N ASP A 243 8.83 2.09 -4.91
CA ASP A 243 7.71 1.86 -5.83
C ASP A 243 6.46 1.46 -5.01
N TYR A 244 5.43 2.30 -5.06
CA TYR A 244 4.17 2.11 -4.33
C TYR A 244 3.30 1.04 -5.01
N ILE A 245 3.52 0.80 -6.30
CA ILE A 245 2.68 -0.03 -7.17
C ILE A 245 3.51 -1.17 -7.77
N SER A 246 4.47 -1.69 -7.00
CA SER A 246 5.44 -2.69 -7.45
C SER A 246 4.83 -3.98 -8.02
N GLU A 247 3.62 -4.35 -7.60
CA GLU A 247 2.89 -5.51 -8.14
C GLU A 247 2.25 -5.25 -9.51
N LEU A 248 2.16 -3.98 -9.94
CA LEU A 248 1.45 -3.51 -11.12
C LEU A 248 2.40 -2.86 -12.15
N GLN A 249 3.65 -3.33 -12.22
CA GLN A 249 4.66 -2.77 -13.13
C GLN A 249 4.34 -2.90 -14.63
N HIS A 250 3.39 -3.77 -14.98
CA HIS A 250 2.91 -4.01 -16.33
C HIS A 250 1.97 -2.93 -16.86
N LEU A 251 1.42 -2.07 -15.97
CA LEU A 251 0.52 -0.98 -16.34
C LEU A 251 1.23 0.06 -17.22
N ASP A 252 0.48 0.65 -18.15
CA ASP A 252 0.96 1.72 -19.01
C ASP A 252 1.08 3.07 -18.26
N LEU A 253 1.50 4.15 -18.95
CA LEU A 253 1.67 5.46 -18.32
C LEU A 253 0.35 6.02 -17.76
N SER A 254 -0.74 5.90 -18.51
CA SER A 254 -2.05 6.44 -18.16
C SER A 254 -2.62 5.70 -16.95
N GLU A 255 -2.55 4.37 -16.96
CA GLU A 255 -3.00 3.50 -15.88
C GLU A 255 -2.23 3.75 -14.58
N ARG A 256 -0.89 3.85 -14.65
CA ARG A 256 -0.08 4.17 -13.46
C ARG A 256 -0.44 5.53 -12.88
N ARG A 257 -0.59 6.56 -13.72
CA ARG A 257 -0.93 7.93 -13.25
C ARG A 257 -2.31 7.97 -12.63
N LYS A 258 -3.30 7.35 -13.28
CA LYS A 258 -4.67 7.25 -12.77
C LYS A 258 -4.71 6.56 -11.40
N LEU A 259 -4.00 5.44 -11.24
CA LEU A 259 -3.94 4.72 -9.97
C LEU A 259 -3.29 5.57 -8.86
N LEU A 260 -2.14 6.19 -9.16
CA LEU A 260 -1.44 7.05 -8.19
C LEU A 260 -2.24 8.30 -7.81
N GLU A 261 -2.99 8.87 -8.76
CA GLU A 261 -3.89 9.99 -8.50
C GLU A 261 -5.08 9.57 -7.63
N GLN A 262 -5.67 8.40 -7.88
CA GLN A 262 -6.80 7.88 -7.12
C GLN A 262 -6.42 7.50 -5.69
N ASP A 263 -5.32 6.78 -5.50
CA ASP A 263 -4.94 6.21 -4.21
C ASP A 263 -4.08 7.16 -3.37
N TYR A 264 -3.27 8.01 -4.02
CA TYR A 264 -2.29 8.88 -3.35
C TYR A 264 -2.43 10.38 -3.69
N GLY A 265 -3.27 10.75 -4.64
CA GLY A 265 -3.57 12.15 -4.95
C GLY A 265 -2.45 12.93 -5.66
N PHE A 266 -1.53 12.25 -6.37
CA PHE A 266 -0.46 12.91 -7.12
C PHE A 266 -0.25 12.31 -8.51
N ASN A 267 0.33 13.12 -9.41
CA ASN A 267 0.69 12.69 -10.76
C ASN A 267 2.20 12.48 -10.88
N CYS A 268 2.64 11.26 -11.18
CA CYS A 268 4.05 10.89 -11.22
C CYS A 268 4.79 11.50 -12.42
N SER A 269 5.92 12.15 -12.13
CA SER A 269 6.83 12.81 -13.09
C SER A 269 8.22 12.16 -13.14
N CYS A 270 8.40 10.96 -12.58
CA CYS A 270 9.70 10.27 -12.55
C CYS A 270 10.28 10.00 -13.96
N PRO A 271 11.58 9.67 -14.11
CA PRO A 271 12.21 9.46 -15.40
C PRO A 271 11.50 8.46 -16.32
N ARG A 272 10.94 7.38 -15.74
CA ARG A 272 10.13 6.40 -16.50
C ARG A 272 8.84 7.00 -17.07
N CYS A 273 8.18 7.86 -16.30
CA CYS A 273 6.94 8.52 -16.74
C CYS A 273 7.21 9.67 -17.72
N ALA A 274 8.30 10.41 -17.52
CA ALA A 274 8.75 11.45 -18.44
C ALA A 274 9.14 10.87 -19.81
N GLY A 275 9.92 9.79 -19.85
CA GLY A 275 10.35 9.15 -21.10
C GLY A 275 9.19 8.51 -21.89
N ALA A 276 8.17 7.98 -21.19
CA ALA A 276 6.98 7.46 -21.85
C ALA A 276 6.13 8.56 -22.50
N ALA A 277 6.07 9.75 -21.89
CA ALA A 277 5.34 10.89 -22.43
C ALA A 277 5.97 11.41 -23.73
N SER A 278 7.31 11.47 -23.80
CA SER A 278 8.02 11.89 -25.01
C SER A 278 7.90 10.89 -26.17
N ALA A 279 7.81 9.59 -25.87
CA ALA A 279 7.60 8.57 -26.90
C ALA A 279 6.18 8.63 -27.48
N ALA A 280 5.18 8.93 -26.65
CA ALA A 280 3.79 9.09 -27.09
C ALA A 280 3.60 10.34 -27.98
N SER A 281 4.26 11.47 -27.67
CA SER A 281 4.17 12.68 -28.50
C SER A 281 4.85 12.52 -29.86
N ALA A 282 5.96 11.79 -29.93
CA ALA A 282 6.63 11.51 -31.21
C ALA A 282 5.79 10.61 -32.12
N ALA A 283 5.07 9.63 -31.56
CA ALA A 283 4.20 8.74 -32.33
C ALA A 283 2.96 9.46 -32.91
N THR A 284 2.44 10.49 -32.22
CA THR A 284 1.30 11.28 -32.72
C THR A 284 1.68 12.23 -33.84
N GLU A 285 2.93 12.71 -33.89
CA GLU A 285 3.42 13.58 -34.96
C GLU A 285 3.65 12.81 -36.27
N GLU A 286 4.08 11.54 -36.20
CA GLU A 286 4.27 10.69 -37.38
C GLU A 286 2.95 10.24 -38.04
N GLU A 287 1.84 10.15 -37.29
CA GLU A 287 0.50 9.83 -37.84
C GLU A 287 -0.21 11.04 -38.47
N GLU A 288 0.11 12.27 -38.07
CA GLU A 288 -0.47 13.49 -38.67
C GLU A 288 0.27 13.94 -39.95
N GLU A 289 1.51 13.49 -40.18
CA GLU A 289 2.28 13.77 -41.41
C GLU A 289 2.13 12.70 -42.51
N SER A 290 1.35 11.64 -42.30
CA SER A 290 1.07 10.56 -43.26
C SER A 290 -0.32 10.63 -43.88
#